data_AF-A0A8H7KT33-F1
#
_entry.id   AF-A0A8H7KT33-F1
#
_cell.length_a   1.000
_cell.length_b   1.000
_cell.length_c   1.000
_cell.angle_alpha   90.00
_cell.angle_beta   90.00
_cell.angle_gamma   90.00
#
_symmetry.space_group_name_H-M   'P 1'
#
loop_
_entity.id
_entity.type
_entity.pdbx_description
1 polymer ?
#
loop_
_entity_poly.entity_id
_entity_poly.type
_entity_poly.pdbx_seq_one_letter_code
_entity_poly.pdbx_strand_id
1 'polypeptide(L)'
;MGTDDWRNIYWLGAILYGLSTLVVIFTFPETAFDRTRRRCFEVGTTALAKDALSSKKSYVQSLAISNGPFTNENLLTIFLRPFGAILLPAVAWATMVFSVTVGFLVAITSNFGVALGDAPYNFNTLQLGLCFISAGIGALLAAPMGGWLGDKITTIATRKNGGIREPEMRLPAIIPHIIIAPFALVLYGVGIEHGLHWICPAFAFALFNLSTVAATNIAMMYAIEVYKPIAGEIVVAVVGLKGVIGFGLSFGTNLWVDSQGYQNAFGQMAAIAGVFLAAVLIFMRWGKSIRLASFQWRAVQWTKWHADRDYPSAGAENHKVALSDVKIDE
;
A
#
# COMPACT_ATOMS: atom_id res chain seq x y z
N MET A 1 -27.02 32.51 -8.20
CA MET A 1 -26.09 31.47 -8.69
C MET A 1 -26.54 30.17 -8.06
N GLY A 2 -27.47 29.48 -8.71
CA GLY A 2 -28.10 28.28 -8.17
C GLY A 2 -28.47 27.36 -9.32
N THR A 3 -27.98 26.12 -9.22
CA THR A 3 -28.39 24.84 -9.84
C THR A 3 -27.18 23.97 -10.20
N ASP A 4 -26.12 23.96 -9.40
CA ASP A 4 -25.17 22.84 -9.47
C ASP A 4 -25.76 21.72 -8.62
N ASP A 5 -26.58 20.90 -9.28
CA ASP A 5 -27.15 19.69 -8.71
C ASP A 5 -26.01 18.78 -8.24
N TRP A 6 -26.18 18.09 -7.11
CA TRP A 6 -25.16 17.21 -6.52
C TRP A 6 -24.66 16.15 -7.52
N ARG A 7 -25.50 15.83 -8.52
CA ARG A 7 -25.20 14.97 -9.67
C ARG A 7 -23.99 15.44 -10.48
N ASN A 8 -23.75 16.75 -10.59
CA ASN A 8 -22.64 17.31 -11.35
C ASN A 8 -21.28 16.87 -10.77
N ILE A 9 -21.20 16.67 -9.46
CA ILE A 9 -20.00 16.15 -8.78
C ILE A 9 -19.72 14.71 -9.22
N TYR A 10 -20.76 13.88 -9.33
CA TYR A 10 -20.63 12.50 -9.80
C TYR A 10 -20.30 12.41 -11.28
N TRP A 11 -20.87 13.29 -12.12
CA TRP A 11 -20.52 13.37 -13.55
C TRP A 11 -19.07 13.80 -13.74
N LEU A 12 -18.60 14.81 -13.00
CA LEU A 12 -17.20 15.23 -13.02
C LEU A 12 -16.27 14.08 -12.60
N GLY A 13 -16.63 13.37 -11.52
CA GLY A 13 -15.91 12.19 -11.06
C GLY A 13 -15.86 11.09 -12.14
N ALA A 14 -16.98 10.79 -12.79
CA ALA A 14 -17.06 9.80 -13.86
C ALA A 14 -16.17 10.18 -15.06
N ILE A 15 -16.13 11.46 -15.45
CA ILE A 15 -15.25 11.96 -16.50
C ILE A 15 -13.78 11.79 -16.11
N LEU A 16 -13.40 12.18 -14.88
CA LEU A 16 -12.03 12.06 -14.39
C LEU A 16 -11.57 10.59 -14.32
N TYR A 17 -12.39 9.69 -13.78
CA TYR A 17 -12.09 8.26 -13.73
C TYR A 17 -12.05 7.64 -15.14
N GLY A 18 -12.99 8.01 -16.02
CA GLY A 18 -13.01 7.57 -17.42
C GLY A 18 -11.75 8.00 -18.17
N LEU A 19 -11.37 9.27 -18.06
CA LEU A 19 -10.14 9.80 -18.66
C LEU A 19 -8.90 9.10 -18.09
N SER A 20 -8.84 8.89 -16.77
CA SER A 20 -7.72 8.16 -16.15
C SER A 20 -7.62 6.73 -16.69
N THR A 21 -8.75 6.06 -16.91
CA THR A 21 -8.81 4.70 -17.47
C THR A 21 -8.32 4.69 -18.92
N LEU A 22 -8.75 5.65 -19.73
CA LEU A 22 -8.25 5.80 -21.11
C LEU A 22 -6.74 6.03 -21.14
N VAL A 23 -6.23 6.93 -20.30
CA VAL A 23 -4.78 7.19 -20.20
C VAL A 23 -4.03 5.91 -19.80
N VAL A 24 -4.53 5.14 -18.83
CA VAL A 24 -3.92 3.86 -18.45
C VAL A 24 -3.91 2.88 -19.61
N ILE A 25 -5.04 2.68 -20.30
CA ILE A 25 -5.13 1.77 -21.46
C ILE A 25 -4.11 2.17 -22.54
N PHE A 26 -4.00 3.47 -22.84
CA PHE A 26 -3.14 3.94 -23.93
C PHE A 26 -1.68 4.17 -23.54
N THR A 27 -1.33 4.26 -22.25
CA THR A 27 0.02 4.66 -21.79
C THR A 27 0.73 3.57 -20.98
N PHE A 28 -0.01 2.64 -20.35
CA PHE A 28 0.55 1.56 -19.55
C PHE A 28 0.58 0.26 -20.37
N PRO A 29 1.70 -0.08 -21.04
CA PRO A 29 1.87 -1.40 -21.62
C PRO A 29 1.84 -2.45 -20.52
N GLU A 30 1.21 -3.60 -20.81
CA GLU A 30 1.09 -4.70 -19.85
C GLU A 30 2.46 -5.11 -19.30
N THR A 31 2.63 -5.02 -17.98
CA THR A 31 3.92 -5.28 -17.28
C THR A 31 4.09 -6.74 -16.85
N ALA A 32 3.14 -7.61 -17.19
CA ALA A 32 3.22 -9.06 -16.95
C ALA A 32 4.39 -9.64 -17.77
N PHE A 33 5.54 -9.78 -17.11
CA PHE A 33 6.77 -10.27 -17.73
C PHE A 33 6.92 -11.77 -17.47
N ASP A 34 6.83 -12.58 -18.53
CA ASP A 34 7.06 -14.03 -18.43
C ASP A 34 8.56 -14.32 -18.22
N ARG A 35 8.92 -14.63 -16.97
CA ARG A 35 10.31 -14.89 -16.53
C ARG A 35 10.83 -16.25 -16.99
N THR A 36 9.95 -17.17 -17.40
CA THR A 36 10.30 -18.53 -17.85
C THR A 36 11.21 -18.49 -19.08
N ARG A 37 10.96 -17.55 -20.00
CA ARG A 37 11.77 -17.34 -21.22
C ARG A 37 13.23 -17.00 -20.94
N ARG A 38 13.53 -16.31 -19.83
CA ARG A 38 14.91 -15.93 -19.46
C ARG A 38 15.70 -17.09 -18.86
N ARG A 39 15.07 -17.97 -18.08
CA ARG A 39 15.81 -19.06 -17.41
C ARG A 39 16.00 -20.29 -18.31
N CYS A 40 15.06 -20.59 -19.22
CA CYS A 40 15.32 -21.57 -20.30
C CYS A 40 16.56 -21.20 -21.14
N PHE A 41 16.90 -19.92 -21.21
CA PHE A 41 18.10 -19.42 -21.87
C PHE A 41 19.37 -19.53 -21.00
N GLU A 42 19.26 -19.43 -19.66
CA GLU A 42 20.40 -19.68 -18.75
C GLU A 42 20.77 -21.18 -18.66
N VAL A 43 19.78 -22.07 -18.83
CA VAL A 43 19.96 -23.54 -18.70
C VAL A 43 20.14 -24.23 -20.06
N GLY A 44 19.81 -23.60 -21.20
CA GLY A 44 19.73 -24.23 -22.51
C GLY A 44 20.46 -23.49 -23.64
N THR A 45 21.49 -24.15 -24.15
CA THR A 45 22.26 -23.85 -25.36
C THR A 45 21.39 -23.58 -26.60
N THR A 46 21.76 -22.56 -27.39
CA THR A 46 21.67 -22.39 -28.87
C THR A 46 21.13 -21.03 -29.33
N ALA A 47 21.78 -20.49 -30.36
CA ALA A 47 21.52 -19.21 -31.00
C ALA A 47 20.06 -19.02 -31.50
N LEU A 48 19.28 -20.09 -31.65
CA LEU A 48 17.86 -20.08 -32.00
C LEU A 48 16.96 -19.48 -30.89
N ALA A 49 17.37 -19.55 -29.62
CA ALA A 49 16.63 -18.93 -28.51
C ALA A 49 16.73 -17.39 -28.50
N LYS A 50 17.76 -16.84 -29.16
CA LYS A 50 18.02 -15.39 -29.24
C LYS A 50 17.00 -14.67 -30.13
N ASP A 51 16.58 -15.32 -31.23
CA ASP A 51 15.55 -14.80 -32.14
C ASP A 51 14.14 -14.88 -31.53
N ALA A 52 13.85 -15.93 -30.74
CA ALA A 52 12.59 -16.04 -30.01
C ALA A 52 12.42 -14.95 -28.93
N LEU A 53 13.52 -14.43 -28.39
CA LEU A 53 13.54 -13.31 -27.43
C LEU A 53 13.47 -11.92 -28.12
N SER A 54 13.77 -11.84 -29.42
CA SER A 54 13.87 -10.58 -30.16
C SER A 54 12.51 -10.03 -30.61
N SER A 55 11.43 -10.82 -30.58
CA SER A 55 10.09 -10.27 -30.80
C SER A 55 9.57 -9.70 -29.48
N LYS A 56 10.05 -8.50 -29.11
CA LYS A 56 9.29 -7.65 -28.19
C LYS A 56 7.92 -7.47 -28.84
N LYS A 57 6.85 -7.86 -28.15
CA LYS A 57 5.48 -7.57 -28.61
C LYS A 57 5.43 -6.09 -28.99
N SER A 58 4.94 -5.79 -30.19
CA SER A 58 4.75 -4.40 -30.62
C SER A 58 3.88 -3.67 -29.59
N TYR A 59 4.04 -2.37 -29.42
CA TYR A 59 3.25 -1.57 -28.47
C TYR A 59 1.74 -1.83 -28.63
N VAL A 60 1.29 -1.95 -29.89
CA VAL A 60 -0.10 -2.27 -30.26
C VAL A 60 -0.51 -3.69 -29.83
N GLN A 61 0.44 -4.64 -29.82
CA GLN A 61 0.23 -6.03 -29.38
C GLN A 61 0.29 -6.17 -27.85
N SER A 62 0.97 -5.27 -27.13
CA SER A 62 0.86 -5.15 -25.67
C SER A 62 -0.40 -4.42 -25.20
N LEU A 63 -1.08 -3.73 -26.12
CA LEU A 63 -2.37 -3.06 -25.92
C LEU A 63 -3.57 -4.02 -26.13
N ALA A 64 -3.32 -5.29 -26.44
CA ALA A 64 -4.37 -6.28 -26.61
C ALA A 64 -5.15 -6.45 -25.30
N ILE A 65 -6.49 -6.30 -25.37
CA ILE A 65 -7.41 -6.30 -24.22
C ILE A 65 -7.36 -7.62 -23.41
N SER A 66 -6.92 -8.72 -24.03
CA SER A 66 -6.71 -9.99 -23.35
C SER A 66 -5.60 -10.78 -24.04
N ASN A 67 -4.57 -11.15 -23.27
CA ASN A 67 -3.46 -12.00 -23.71
C ASN A 67 -3.65 -13.48 -23.32
N GLY A 68 -4.88 -13.89 -22.97
CA GLY A 68 -5.18 -15.24 -22.47
C GLY A 68 -4.82 -15.44 -20.99
N PRO A 69 -5.16 -16.58 -20.37
CA PRO A 69 -4.86 -16.84 -18.97
C PRO A 69 -3.35 -17.11 -18.78
N PHE A 70 -2.69 -16.24 -18.01
CA PHE A 70 -1.28 -16.40 -17.63
C PHE A 70 -1.04 -17.52 -16.58
N THR A 71 -2.11 -18.14 -16.06
CA THR A 71 -2.00 -19.19 -15.04
C THR A 71 -3.15 -20.19 -15.16
N ASN A 72 -2.86 -21.50 -15.05
CA ASN A 72 -3.85 -22.60 -15.06
C ASN A 72 -4.38 -22.96 -13.64
N GLU A 73 -4.47 -21.99 -12.74
CA GLU A 73 -4.93 -22.23 -11.37
C GLU A 73 -6.45 -22.06 -11.23
N ASN A 74 -7.04 -22.80 -10.29
CA ASN A 74 -8.46 -22.72 -10.00
C ASN A 74 -8.80 -21.32 -9.46
N LEU A 75 -9.80 -20.66 -10.07
CA LEU A 75 -10.23 -19.31 -9.70
C LEU A 75 -10.60 -19.18 -8.22
N LEU A 76 -11.22 -20.22 -7.64
CA LEU A 76 -11.56 -20.24 -6.21
C LEU A 76 -10.31 -20.21 -5.31
N THR A 77 -9.23 -20.86 -5.74
CA THR A 77 -7.97 -20.84 -4.99
C THR A 77 -7.34 -19.45 -5.04
N ILE A 78 -7.34 -18.81 -6.21
CA ILE A 78 -6.85 -17.43 -6.38
C ILE A 78 -7.66 -16.46 -5.53
N PHE A 79 -9.00 -16.62 -5.51
CA PHE A 79 -9.90 -15.77 -4.73
C PHE A 79 -9.71 -15.91 -3.21
N LEU A 80 -9.43 -17.12 -2.72
CA LEU A 80 -9.30 -17.37 -1.28
C LEU A 80 -7.89 -17.09 -0.71
N ARG A 81 -6.86 -17.00 -1.55
CA ARG A 81 -5.46 -16.75 -1.12
C ARG A 81 -5.24 -15.44 -0.36
N PRO A 82 -5.82 -14.29 -0.77
CA PRO A 82 -5.70 -13.04 -0.01
C PRO A 82 -6.13 -13.19 1.46
N PHE A 83 -7.18 -13.97 1.74
CA PHE A 83 -7.62 -14.25 3.11
C PHE A 83 -6.58 -15.03 3.93
N GLY A 84 -5.87 -15.96 3.31
CA GLY A 84 -4.73 -16.65 3.93
C GLY A 84 -3.51 -15.74 4.10
N ALA A 85 -3.25 -14.84 3.15
CA ALA A 85 -2.13 -13.91 3.20
C ALA A 85 -2.24 -12.92 4.36
N ILE A 86 -3.45 -12.56 4.78
CA ILE A 86 -3.70 -11.66 5.92
C ILE A 86 -3.19 -12.23 7.24
N LEU A 87 -3.18 -13.56 7.40
CA LEU A 87 -2.67 -14.21 8.60
C LEU A 87 -1.15 -14.06 8.74
N LEU A 88 -0.46 -13.60 7.69
CA LEU A 88 0.97 -13.37 7.73
C LEU A 88 1.29 -12.13 8.56
N PRO A 89 2.16 -12.21 9.58
CA PRO A 89 2.40 -11.09 10.49
C PRO A 89 2.80 -9.78 9.80
N ALA A 90 3.64 -9.83 8.76
CA ALA A 90 4.05 -8.64 8.01
C ALA A 90 2.89 -8.05 7.16
N VAL A 91 2.02 -8.91 6.61
CA VAL A 91 0.84 -8.47 5.83
C VAL A 91 -0.23 -7.92 6.78
N ALA A 92 -0.47 -8.59 7.92
CA ALA A 92 -1.36 -8.13 8.97
C ALA A 92 -0.94 -6.75 9.48
N TRP A 93 0.35 -6.57 9.81
CA TRP A 93 0.88 -5.29 10.25
C TRP A 93 0.73 -4.21 9.17
N ALA A 94 1.13 -4.51 7.93
CA ALA A 94 0.98 -3.56 6.83
C ALA A 94 -0.49 -3.16 6.63
N THR A 95 -1.41 -4.13 6.71
CA THR A 95 -2.85 -3.91 6.64
C THR A 95 -3.34 -3.03 7.78
N MET A 96 -2.91 -3.27 9.01
CA MET A 96 -3.31 -2.46 10.18
C MET A 96 -2.81 -1.03 10.04
N VAL A 97 -1.54 -0.81 9.67
CA VAL A 97 -1.01 0.53 9.40
C VAL A 97 -1.82 1.22 8.31
N PHE A 98 -2.13 0.51 7.22
CA PHE A 98 -2.92 1.06 6.11
C PHE A 98 -4.33 1.43 6.55
N SER A 99 -4.99 0.53 7.28
CA SER A 99 -6.37 0.67 7.72
C SER A 99 -6.55 1.80 8.72
N VAL A 100 -5.63 1.92 9.68
CA VAL A 100 -5.69 2.91 10.75
C VAL A 100 -5.35 4.30 10.21
N THR A 101 -4.28 4.44 9.42
CA THR A 101 -3.90 5.75 8.88
C THR A 101 -4.91 6.26 7.84
N VAL A 102 -5.36 5.41 6.91
CA VAL A 102 -6.39 5.80 5.93
C VAL A 102 -7.75 5.96 6.60
N GLY A 103 -8.11 5.10 7.55
CA GLY A 103 -9.37 5.20 8.29
C GLY A 103 -9.48 6.51 9.07
N PHE A 104 -8.41 6.92 9.76
CA PHE A 104 -8.39 8.23 10.44
C PHE A 104 -8.26 9.41 9.47
N LEU A 105 -7.70 9.21 8.28
CA LEU A 105 -7.74 10.24 7.24
C LEU A 105 -9.18 10.46 6.79
N VAL A 106 -9.93 9.38 6.60
CA VAL A 106 -11.36 9.45 6.30
C VAL A 106 -12.12 10.12 7.44
N ALA A 107 -11.82 9.76 8.69
CA ALA A 107 -12.40 10.38 9.89
C ALA A 107 -12.24 11.91 9.94
N ILE A 108 -11.06 12.42 9.56
CA ILE A 108 -10.82 13.86 9.41
C ILE A 108 -11.72 14.40 8.29
N THR A 109 -11.68 13.80 7.09
CA THR A 109 -12.44 14.32 5.94
C THR A 109 -13.95 14.26 6.11
N SER A 110 -14.48 13.31 6.88
CA SER A 110 -15.93 13.16 7.09
C SER A 110 -16.49 14.22 8.03
N ASN A 111 -15.70 14.68 9.00
CA ASN A 111 -16.11 15.73 9.95
C ASN A 111 -15.60 17.11 9.57
N PHE A 112 -14.67 17.22 8.62
CA PHE A 112 -14.04 18.48 8.24
C PHE A 112 -15.06 19.59 7.90
N GLY A 113 -16.14 19.22 7.21
CA GLY A 113 -17.19 20.16 6.84
C GLY A 113 -17.98 20.69 8.04
N VAL A 114 -18.30 19.83 9.01
CA VAL A 114 -19.01 20.23 10.24
C VAL A 114 -18.07 21.03 11.15
N ALA A 115 -16.86 20.51 11.36
CA ALA A 115 -15.86 21.10 12.25
C ALA A 115 -15.42 22.53 11.89
N LEU A 116 -15.31 22.86 10.59
CA LEU A 116 -14.98 24.22 10.13
C LEU A 116 -16.20 25.01 9.65
N GLY A 117 -17.33 24.35 9.40
CA GLY A 117 -18.59 25.01 9.04
C GLY A 117 -19.26 25.68 10.23
N ASP A 118 -19.14 25.08 11.42
CA ASP A 118 -19.70 25.62 12.65
C ASP A 118 -18.80 26.70 13.29
N ALA A 119 -19.33 27.38 14.32
CA ALA A 119 -18.55 28.31 15.12
C ALA A 119 -17.38 27.55 15.79
N PRO A 120 -16.16 28.12 15.81
CA PRO A 120 -15.81 29.54 15.60
C PRO A 120 -15.42 29.93 14.16
N TYR A 121 -15.32 28.99 13.22
CA TYR A 121 -14.76 29.27 11.89
C TYR A 121 -15.78 29.78 10.88
N ASN A 122 -17.01 29.25 10.89
CA ASN A 122 -18.09 29.64 10.00
C ASN A 122 -17.69 29.66 8.50
N PHE A 123 -16.95 28.64 8.05
CA PHE A 123 -16.48 28.59 6.66
C PHE A 123 -17.60 28.28 5.68
N ASN A 124 -17.60 28.98 4.55
CA ASN A 124 -18.47 28.68 3.41
C ASN A 124 -17.96 27.44 2.65
N THR A 125 -18.83 26.77 1.87
CA THR A 125 -18.53 25.57 1.09
C THR A 125 -17.27 25.71 0.21
N LEU A 126 -17.07 26.89 -0.41
CA LEU A 126 -15.86 27.15 -1.21
C LEU A 126 -14.59 27.19 -0.36
N GLN A 127 -14.64 27.76 0.84
CA GLN A 127 -13.50 27.82 1.76
C GLN A 127 -13.15 26.43 2.29
N LEU A 128 -14.17 25.62 2.63
CA LEU A 128 -13.98 24.21 3.00
C LEU A 128 -13.31 23.41 1.87
N GLY A 129 -13.75 23.62 0.62
CA GLY A 129 -13.14 22.99 -0.55
C GLY A 129 -11.68 23.39 -0.75
N LEU A 130 -11.34 24.68 -0.55
CA LEU A 130 -9.96 25.17 -0.65
C LEU A 130 -9.03 24.54 0.39
N CYS A 131 -9.53 24.18 1.57
CA CYS A 131 -8.74 23.48 2.58
C CYS A 131 -8.23 22.10 2.10
N PHE A 132 -8.87 21.45 1.12
CA PHE A 132 -8.36 20.18 0.56
C PHE A 132 -7.08 20.35 -0.25
N ILE A 133 -6.74 21.57 -0.68
CA ILE A 133 -5.42 21.88 -1.28
C ILE A 133 -4.30 21.55 -0.29
N SER A 134 -4.53 21.72 1.02
CA SER A 134 -3.56 21.36 2.06
C SER A 134 -3.21 19.86 2.05
N ALA A 135 -4.20 18.99 1.87
CA ALA A 135 -3.97 17.55 1.70
C ALA A 135 -3.22 17.25 0.39
N GLY A 136 -3.52 17.99 -0.69
CA GLY A 136 -2.74 17.90 -1.94
C GLY A 136 -1.26 18.24 -1.74
N ILE A 137 -0.95 19.31 -1.00
CA ILE A 137 0.42 19.68 -0.64
C ILE A 137 1.07 18.57 0.20
N GLY A 138 0.35 18.04 1.19
CA GLY A 138 0.81 16.92 2.01
C GLY A 138 1.18 15.68 1.17
N ALA A 139 0.33 15.31 0.22
CA ALA A 139 0.56 14.19 -0.69
C ALA A 139 1.76 14.42 -1.62
N LEU A 140 1.93 15.65 -2.15
CA LEU A 140 3.07 16.01 -2.99
C LEU A 140 4.40 15.94 -2.22
N LEU A 141 4.42 16.37 -0.96
CA LEU A 141 5.58 16.25 -0.09
C LEU A 141 5.84 14.80 0.34
N ALA A 142 4.80 13.98 0.44
CA ALA A 142 4.95 12.56 0.76
C ALA A 142 5.60 11.76 -0.37
N ALA A 143 5.42 12.13 -1.63
CA ALA A 143 6.00 11.41 -2.77
C ALA A 143 7.53 11.22 -2.67
N PRO A 144 8.36 12.27 -2.48
CA PRO A 144 9.79 12.09 -2.29
C PRO A 144 10.14 11.39 -0.97
N MET A 145 9.32 11.56 0.09
CA MET A 145 9.58 10.92 1.39
C MET A 145 9.30 9.42 1.40
N GLY A 146 8.18 8.98 0.83
CA GLY A 146 7.78 7.57 0.78
C GLY A 146 8.52 6.77 -0.29
N GLY A 147 8.86 7.40 -1.42
CA GLY A 147 9.59 6.76 -2.52
C GLY A 147 11.11 6.95 -2.41
N TRP A 148 11.59 8.09 -2.88
CA TRP A 148 13.04 8.33 -3.06
C TRP A 148 13.85 8.25 -1.77
N LEU A 149 13.38 8.84 -0.66
CA LEU A 149 14.07 8.75 0.62
C LEU A 149 14.06 7.31 1.15
N GLY A 150 12.95 6.59 1.05
CA GLY A 150 12.86 5.17 1.42
C GLY A 150 13.84 4.30 0.63
N ASP A 151 13.95 4.54 -0.67
CA ASP A 151 14.89 3.82 -1.54
C ASP A 151 16.36 4.20 -1.27
N LYS A 152 16.63 5.46 -0.91
CA LYS A 152 17.98 5.87 -0.45
C LYS A 152 18.36 5.20 0.86
N ILE A 153 17.45 5.15 1.84
CA ILE A 153 17.70 4.52 3.14
C ILE A 153 18.02 3.03 2.94
N THR A 154 17.22 2.32 2.13
CA THR A 154 17.48 0.91 1.82
C THR A 154 18.80 0.71 1.09
N THR A 155 19.17 1.59 0.16
CA THR A 155 20.44 1.51 -0.57
C THR A 155 21.64 1.71 0.36
N ILE A 156 21.58 2.69 1.25
CA ILE A 156 22.63 2.93 2.26
C ILE A 156 22.77 1.74 3.20
N ALA A 157 21.65 1.21 3.70
CA ALA A 157 21.63 0.04 4.57
C ALA A 157 22.17 -1.21 3.86
N THR A 158 21.83 -1.41 2.58
CA THR A 158 22.33 -2.51 1.74
C THR A 158 23.84 -2.42 1.57
N ARG A 159 24.37 -1.22 1.31
CA ARG A 159 25.82 -1.00 1.18
C ARG A 159 26.56 -1.29 2.49
N LYS A 160 25.95 -0.98 3.64
CA LYS A 160 26.51 -1.29 4.96
C LYS A 160 26.45 -2.78 5.30
N ASN A 161 25.51 -3.53 4.72
CA ASN A 161 25.34 -4.97 4.94
C ASN A 161 26.08 -5.84 3.90
N GLY A 162 27.22 -5.36 3.39
CA GLY A 162 28.02 -6.12 2.42
C GLY A 162 27.33 -6.36 1.07
N GLY A 163 26.33 -5.57 0.71
CA GLY A 163 25.59 -5.70 -0.55
C GLY A 163 24.37 -6.63 -0.51
N ILE A 164 24.08 -7.28 0.62
CA ILE A 164 22.91 -8.15 0.77
C ILE A 164 21.69 -7.30 1.14
N ARG A 165 20.71 -7.18 0.22
CA ARG A 165 19.47 -6.43 0.44
C ARG A 165 18.45 -7.27 1.19
N GLU A 166 18.10 -6.83 2.40
CA GLU A 166 17.06 -7.44 3.22
C GLU A 166 15.81 -6.53 3.26
N PRO A 167 14.58 -7.08 3.21
CA PRO A 167 13.35 -6.28 3.27
C PRO A 167 13.26 -5.36 4.50
N GLU A 168 13.83 -5.79 5.62
CA GLU A 168 13.79 -5.06 6.90
C GLU A 168 14.57 -3.72 6.84
N MET A 169 15.45 -3.53 5.86
CA MET A 169 16.20 -2.30 5.66
C MET A 169 15.33 -1.09 5.27
N ARG A 170 14.07 -1.31 4.89
CA ARG A 170 13.12 -0.26 4.54
C ARG A 170 12.39 0.30 5.76
N LEU A 171 12.21 -0.51 6.79
CA LEU A 171 11.43 -0.18 7.99
C LEU A 171 11.88 1.11 8.72
N PRO A 172 13.18 1.49 8.77
CA PRO A 172 13.59 2.75 9.39
C PRO A 172 12.92 4.00 8.79
N ALA A 173 12.46 3.95 7.54
CA ALA A 173 11.77 5.07 6.90
C ALA A 173 10.39 5.38 7.53
N ILE A 174 9.80 4.46 8.29
CA ILE A 174 8.54 4.69 9.02
C ILE A 174 8.77 5.40 10.36
N ILE A 175 9.98 5.38 10.94
CA ILE A 175 10.25 5.93 12.28
C ILE A 175 9.76 7.39 12.45
N PRO A 176 10.01 8.33 11.51
CA PRO A 176 9.53 9.71 11.65
C PRO A 176 8.00 9.78 11.77
N HIS A 177 7.30 8.88 11.07
CA HIS A 177 5.84 8.85 11.00
C HIS A 177 5.20 8.39 12.32
N ILE A 178 5.94 7.67 13.18
CA ILE A 178 5.49 7.30 14.53
C ILE A 178 5.16 8.55 15.36
N ILE A 179 5.85 9.66 15.13
CA ILE A 179 5.63 10.93 15.84
C ILE A 179 4.72 11.84 15.03
N ILE A 180 4.96 11.94 13.72
CA ILE A 180 4.25 12.89 12.85
C ILE A 180 2.75 12.58 12.78
N ALA A 181 2.34 11.32 12.62
CA ALA A 181 0.91 10.98 12.51
C ALA A 181 0.11 11.26 13.80
N PRO A 182 0.54 10.78 14.99
CA PRO A 182 -0.14 11.12 16.25
C PRO A 182 -0.14 12.61 16.54
N PHE A 183 0.99 13.29 16.29
CA PHE A 183 1.09 14.73 16.46
C PHE A 183 0.07 15.48 15.59
N ALA A 184 -0.07 15.09 14.32
CA ALA A 184 -1.04 15.69 13.42
C ALA A 184 -2.49 15.44 13.85
N LEU A 185 -2.82 14.24 14.34
CA LEU A 185 -4.16 13.94 14.86
C LEU A 185 -4.50 14.77 16.11
N VAL A 186 -3.57 14.86 17.06
CA VAL A 186 -3.74 15.70 18.26
C VAL A 186 -3.87 17.17 17.88
N LEU A 187 -3.03 17.66 16.96
CA LEU A 187 -3.07 19.04 16.49
C LEU A 187 -4.40 19.38 15.84
N TYR A 188 -4.99 18.45 15.08
CA TYR A 188 -6.31 18.60 14.49
C TYR A 188 -7.41 18.69 15.57
N GLY A 189 -7.44 17.73 16.49
CA GLY A 189 -8.46 17.67 17.55
C GLY A 189 -8.41 18.87 18.50
N VAL A 190 -7.21 19.22 19.00
CA VAL A 190 -6.99 20.38 19.88
C VAL A 190 -7.26 21.69 19.13
N GLY A 191 -6.88 21.75 17.86
CA GLY A 191 -7.10 22.93 17.01
C GLY A 191 -8.57 23.28 16.88
N ILE A 192 -9.42 22.28 16.67
CA ILE A 192 -10.87 22.47 16.54
C ILE A 192 -11.51 22.75 17.90
N GLU A 193 -11.21 21.95 18.93
CA GLU A 193 -11.83 22.08 20.26
C GLU A 193 -11.62 23.47 20.88
N HIS A 194 -10.41 24.02 20.74
CA HIS A 194 -10.08 25.34 21.29
C HIS A 194 -10.31 26.50 20.32
N GLY A 195 -10.80 26.23 19.11
CA GLY A 195 -11.01 27.28 18.12
C GLY A 195 -9.73 28.01 17.70
N LEU A 196 -8.60 27.30 17.60
CA LEU A 196 -7.32 27.90 17.17
C LEU A 196 -7.42 28.48 15.76
N HIS A 197 -6.47 29.29 15.31
CA HIS A 197 -6.50 29.82 13.94
C HIS A 197 -6.66 28.70 12.90
N TRP A 198 -7.53 28.88 11.89
CA TRP A 198 -7.93 27.86 10.89
C TRP A 198 -6.76 27.16 10.17
N ILE A 199 -5.61 27.82 10.12
CA ILE A 199 -4.38 27.25 9.56
C ILE A 199 -3.88 26.04 10.36
N CYS A 200 -4.20 25.95 11.65
CA CYS A 200 -3.82 24.85 12.53
C CYS A 200 -4.47 23.53 12.09
N PRO A 201 -5.81 23.40 11.99
CA PRO A 201 -6.44 22.18 11.49
C PRO A 201 -6.10 21.90 10.01
N ALA A 202 -5.92 22.93 9.17
CA ALA A 202 -5.48 22.73 7.78
C ALA A 202 -4.05 22.18 7.68
N PHE A 203 -3.12 22.69 8.50
CA PHE A 203 -1.75 22.19 8.57
C PHE A 203 -1.70 20.78 9.15
N ALA A 204 -2.49 20.51 10.20
CA ALA A 204 -2.65 19.18 10.75
C ALA A 204 -3.15 18.18 9.69
N PHE A 205 -4.13 18.58 8.89
CA PHE A 205 -4.64 17.76 7.79
C PHE A 205 -3.57 17.47 6.72
N ALA A 206 -2.80 18.48 6.30
CA ALA A 206 -1.68 18.30 5.39
C ALA A 206 -0.61 17.35 5.95
N LEU A 207 -0.25 17.53 7.22
CA LEU A 207 0.78 16.74 7.89
C LEU A 207 0.34 15.27 8.09
N PHE A 208 -0.93 15.06 8.44
CA PHE A 208 -1.48 13.72 8.57
C PHE A 208 -1.60 13.01 7.21
N ASN A 209 -1.99 13.75 6.16
CA ASN A 209 -2.02 13.22 4.80
C ASN A 209 -0.61 12.82 4.32
N LEU A 210 0.40 13.66 4.60
CA LEU A 210 1.79 13.36 4.32
C LEU A 210 2.21 12.03 4.96
N SER A 211 1.94 11.90 6.26
CA SER A 211 2.29 10.69 7.01
C SER A 211 1.54 9.46 6.52
N THR A 212 0.27 9.61 6.16
CA THR A 212 -0.56 8.52 5.65
C THR A 212 0.00 8.00 4.33
N VAL A 213 0.25 8.88 3.36
CA VAL A 213 0.78 8.48 2.03
C VAL A 213 2.17 7.84 2.15
N ALA A 214 3.07 8.41 2.96
CA ALA A 214 4.41 7.85 3.12
C ALA A 214 4.41 6.51 3.87
N ALA A 215 3.70 6.41 5.01
CA ALA A 215 3.69 5.20 5.83
C ALA A 215 2.99 4.02 5.11
N THR A 216 1.88 4.28 4.42
CA THR A 216 1.14 3.26 3.66
C THR A 216 1.98 2.69 2.53
N ASN A 217 2.71 3.53 1.79
CA ASN A 217 3.60 3.10 0.73
C ASN A 217 4.74 2.22 1.26
N ILE A 218 5.41 2.66 2.34
CA ILE A 218 6.52 1.90 2.94
C ILE A 218 6.03 0.54 3.47
N ALA A 219 4.89 0.51 4.16
CA ALA A 219 4.31 -0.71 4.72
C ALA A 219 3.89 -1.71 3.61
N MET A 220 3.24 -1.22 2.55
CA MET A 220 2.86 -2.05 1.40
C MET A 220 4.10 -2.65 0.72
N MET A 221 5.10 -1.82 0.44
CA MET A 221 6.32 -2.29 -0.21
C MET A 221 7.09 -3.28 0.64
N TYR A 222 7.12 -3.11 1.96
CA TYR A 222 7.71 -4.09 2.88
C TYR A 222 6.99 -5.45 2.78
N ALA A 223 5.65 -5.47 2.81
CA ALA A 223 4.88 -6.70 2.69
C ALA A 223 5.14 -7.43 1.35
N ILE A 224 5.23 -6.67 0.26
CA ILE A 224 5.58 -7.18 -1.08
C ILE A 224 7.03 -7.72 -1.11
N GLU A 225 7.99 -7.02 -0.52
CA GLU A 225 9.40 -7.43 -0.51
C GLU A 225 9.65 -8.68 0.32
N VAL A 226 8.92 -8.85 1.43
CA VAL A 226 8.94 -10.08 2.25
C VAL A 226 8.32 -11.24 1.49
N TYR A 227 7.24 -10.98 0.75
CA TYR A 227 6.43 -12.01 0.10
C TYR A 227 6.27 -11.82 -1.44
N LYS A 228 7.39 -11.74 -2.17
CA LYS A 228 7.46 -11.54 -3.63
C LYS A 228 6.58 -12.49 -4.49
N PRO A 229 6.67 -13.83 -4.41
CA PRO A 229 5.83 -14.74 -5.22
C PRO A 229 4.32 -14.51 -5.17
N ILE A 230 3.78 -13.94 -4.08
CA ILE A 230 2.33 -13.67 -3.90
C ILE A 230 2.04 -12.17 -3.78
N ALA A 231 2.87 -11.34 -4.41
CA ALA A 231 2.77 -9.88 -4.32
C ALA A 231 1.37 -9.37 -4.73
N GLY A 232 0.76 -9.94 -5.76
CA GLY A 232 -0.58 -9.57 -6.22
C GLY A 232 -1.64 -9.86 -5.16
N GLU A 233 -1.64 -11.05 -4.60
CA GLU A 233 -2.57 -11.46 -3.55
C GLU A 233 -2.42 -10.61 -2.27
N ILE A 234 -1.20 -10.17 -1.95
CA ILE A 234 -0.93 -9.30 -0.81
C ILE A 234 -1.47 -7.90 -1.02
N VAL A 235 -1.26 -7.32 -2.21
CA VAL A 235 -1.82 -6.00 -2.53
C VAL A 235 -3.34 -6.05 -2.40
N VAL A 236 -3.98 -7.08 -2.95
CA VAL A 236 -5.43 -7.27 -2.84
C VAL A 236 -5.87 -7.44 -1.39
N ALA A 237 -5.16 -8.25 -0.60
CA ALA A 237 -5.44 -8.44 0.82
C ALA A 237 -5.39 -7.13 1.62
N VAL A 238 -4.30 -6.38 1.48
CA VAL A 238 -4.08 -5.11 2.20
C VAL A 238 -5.11 -4.06 1.77
N VAL A 239 -5.33 -3.88 0.46
CA VAL A 239 -6.25 -2.88 -0.08
C VAL A 239 -7.72 -3.25 0.15
N GLY A 240 -8.05 -4.55 0.15
CA GLY A 240 -9.39 -5.04 0.47
C GLY A 240 -9.73 -4.83 1.93
N LEU A 241 -8.87 -5.30 2.85
CA LEU A 241 -9.12 -5.16 4.28
C LEU A 241 -9.09 -3.72 4.78
N LYS A 242 -8.21 -2.85 4.24
CA LYS A 242 -8.26 -1.42 4.60
C LYS A 242 -9.63 -0.83 4.31
N GLY A 243 -10.32 -1.31 3.27
CA GLY A 243 -11.65 -0.83 2.89
C GLY A 243 -12.69 -1.20 3.94
N VAL A 244 -12.67 -2.45 4.40
CA VAL A 244 -13.58 -2.95 5.44
C VAL A 244 -13.35 -2.24 6.77
N ILE A 245 -12.09 -2.16 7.21
CA ILE A 245 -11.75 -1.50 8.49
C ILE A 245 -11.98 0.01 8.40
N GLY A 246 -11.57 0.64 7.29
CA GLY A 246 -11.80 2.07 7.06
C GLY A 246 -13.27 2.44 7.03
N PHE A 247 -14.13 1.60 6.42
CA PHE A 247 -15.58 1.76 6.48
C PHE A 247 -16.11 1.70 7.91
N GLY A 248 -15.69 0.70 8.69
CA GLY A 248 -16.07 0.57 10.10
C GLY A 248 -15.66 1.79 10.94
N LEU A 249 -14.43 2.28 10.75
CA LEU A 249 -13.94 3.49 11.44
C LEU A 249 -14.75 4.73 11.03
N SER A 250 -15.09 4.86 9.75
CA SER A 250 -15.85 6.02 9.26
C SER A 250 -17.24 6.10 9.88
N PHE A 251 -17.92 4.96 10.05
CA PHE A 251 -19.24 4.91 10.69
C PHE A 251 -19.19 5.27 12.17
N GLY A 252 -18.13 4.85 12.88
CA GLY A 252 -17.95 5.13 14.30
C GLY A 252 -17.39 6.53 14.60
N THR A 253 -16.77 7.21 13.64
CA THR A 253 -16.03 8.46 13.89
C THR A 253 -16.93 9.57 14.41
N ASN A 254 -18.03 9.87 13.73
CA ASN A 254 -18.88 11.00 14.11
C ASN A 254 -19.48 10.78 15.51
N LEU A 255 -19.96 9.56 15.78
CA LEU A 255 -20.47 9.18 17.09
C LEU A 255 -19.40 9.28 18.20
N TRP A 256 -18.15 8.93 17.86
CA TRP A 256 -17.02 9.05 18.79
C TRP A 256 -16.76 10.52 19.15
N VAL A 257 -16.72 11.39 18.15
CA VAL A 257 -16.53 12.84 18.33
C VAL A 257 -17.70 13.45 19.12
N ASP A 258 -18.94 13.12 18.78
CA ASP A 258 -20.14 13.62 19.46
C ASP A 258 -20.18 13.21 20.95
N SER A 259 -19.65 12.04 21.29
CA SER A 259 -19.68 11.51 22.66
C SER A 259 -18.60 12.08 23.60
N GLN A 260 -17.43 12.46 23.09
CA GLN A 260 -16.26 12.81 23.91
C GLN A 260 -15.61 14.15 23.55
N GLY A 261 -16.08 14.83 22.49
CA GLY A 261 -15.46 16.03 21.94
C GLY A 261 -14.32 15.72 20.97
N TYR A 262 -13.87 16.74 20.24
CA TYR A 262 -12.82 16.60 19.22
C TYR A 262 -11.48 16.27 19.85
N GLN A 263 -11.12 16.94 20.95
CA GLN A 263 -9.82 16.74 21.58
C GLN A 263 -9.62 15.30 22.07
N ASN A 264 -10.61 14.74 22.79
CA ASN A 264 -10.48 13.39 23.36
C ASN A 264 -10.57 12.31 22.28
N ALA A 265 -11.50 12.44 21.34
CA ALA A 265 -11.67 11.48 20.26
C ALA A 265 -10.41 11.40 19.38
N PHE A 266 -9.92 12.54 18.90
CA PHE A 266 -8.70 12.57 18.07
C PHE A 266 -7.43 12.25 18.88
N GLY A 267 -7.40 12.53 20.18
CA GLY A 267 -6.33 12.08 21.07
C GLY A 267 -6.26 10.56 21.20
N GLN A 268 -7.41 9.87 21.30
CA GLN A 268 -7.48 8.41 21.31
C GLN A 268 -7.11 7.82 19.94
N MET A 269 -7.57 8.42 18.85
CA MET A 269 -7.15 8.03 17.49
C MET A 269 -5.63 8.18 17.30
N ALA A 270 -5.05 9.25 17.83
CA ALA A 270 -3.60 9.46 17.81
C ALA A 270 -2.85 8.36 18.56
N ALA A 271 -3.33 7.96 19.74
CA ALA A 271 -2.75 6.85 20.50
C ALA A 271 -2.82 5.53 19.72
N ILE A 272 -3.97 5.21 19.12
CA ILE A 272 -4.15 4.00 18.30
C ILE A 272 -3.20 4.01 17.09
N ALA A 273 -3.16 5.11 16.34
CA ALA A 273 -2.27 5.26 15.20
C ALA A 273 -0.80 5.11 15.62
N GLY A 274 -0.43 5.74 16.73
CA GLY A 274 0.91 5.67 17.31
C GLY A 274 1.32 4.25 17.67
N VAL A 275 0.43 3.46 18.29
CA VAL A 275 0.69 2.05 18.65
C VAL A 275 0.94 1.19 17.41
N PHE A 276 0.08 1.28 16.39
CA PHE A 276 0.25 0.47 15.18
C PHE A 276 1.47 0.88 14.34
N LEU A 277 1.80 2.17 14.32
CA LEU A 277 3.04 2.65 13.70
C LEU A 277 4.27 2.22 14.51
N ALA A 278 4.22 2.31 15.85
CA ALA A 278 5.29 1.88 16.73
C ALA A 278 5.53 0.36 16.71
N ALA A 279 4.53 -0.44 16.32
CA ALA A 279 4.70 -1.87 16.09
C ALA A 279 5.81 -2.17 15.05
N VAL A 280 6.16 -1.20 14.19
CA VAL A 280 7.33 -1.31 13.29
C VAL A 280 8.62 -1.62 14.04
N LEU A 281 8.78 -1.13 15.27
CA LEU A 281 9.99 -1.34 16.07
C LEU A 281 10.19 -2.83 16.41
N ILE A 282 9.09 -3.56 16.59
CA ILE A 282 9.11 -5.02 16.79
C ILE A 282 9.60 -5.69 15.51
N PHE A 283 9.08 -5.30 14.35
CA PHE A 283 9.52 -5.82 13.04
C PHE A 283 10.96 -5.42 12.70
N MET A 284 11.45 -4.28 13.18
CA MET A 284 12.86 -3.91 13.02
C MET A 284 13.78 -4.80 13.84
N ARG A 285 13.39 -5.16 15.07
CA ARG A 285 14.25 -5.96 15.97
C ARG A 285 14.18 -7.46 15.71
N TRP A 286 13.00 -7.96 15.34
CA TRP A 286 12.71 -9.39 15.19
C TRP A 286 12.17 -9.78 13.80
N GLY A 287 12.17 -8.86 12.83
CA GLY A 287 11.58 -9.09 11.50
C GLY A 287 12.11 -10.35 10.81
N LYS A 288 13.42 -10.60 10.88
CA LYS A 288 14.02 -11.83 10.31
C LYS A 288 13.47 -13.10 10.95
N SER A 289 13.37 -13.13 12.28
CA SER A 289 12.85 -14.27 13.03
C SER A 289 11.36 -14.48 12.75
N ILE A 290 10.57 -13.40 12.72
CA ILE A 290 9.13 -13.44 12.40
C ILE A 290 8.90 -13.93 10.98
N ARG A 291 9.72 -13.48 10.02
CA ARG A 291 9.67 -13.91 8.62
C ARG A 291 10.04 -15.38 8.44
N LEU A 292 11.07 -15.86 9.14
CA LEU A 292 11.45 -17.27 9.09
C LEU A 292 10.41 -18.17 9.76
N ALA A 293 9.82 -17.72 10.87
CA ALA A 293 8.76 -18.45 11.56
C ALA A 293 7.47 -18.49 10.72
N SER A 294 7.10 -17.39 10.06
CA SER A 294 5.90 -17.34 9.23
C SER A 294 5.95 -18.30 8.05
N PHE A 295 7.14 -18.58 7.49
CA PHE A 295 7.30 -19.57 6.42
C PHE A 295 6.92 -21.00 6.84
N GLN A 296 6.98 -21.31 8.14
CA GLN A 296 6.61 -22.63 8.65
C GLN A 296 5.11 -22.77 8.95
N TRP A 297 4.33 -21.68 8.84
CA TRP A 297 2.91 -21.71 9.18
C TRP A 297 2.08 -22.40 8.08
N ARG A 298 1.08 -23.18 8.52
CA ARG A 298 0.15 -23.91 7.61
C ARG A 298 -0.56 -22.97 6.62
N ALA A 299 -0.81 -21.71 7.01
CA ALA A 299 -1.39 -20.69 6.15
C ALA A 299 -0.50 -20.36 4.94
N VAL A 300 0.83 -20.40 5.09
CA VAL A 300 1.81 -20.17 4.00
C VAL A 300 1.97 -21.39 3.10
N GLN A 301 1.88 -22.59 3.68
CA GLN A 301 1.91 -23.83 2.91
C GLN A 301 0.70 -23.95 1.99
N TRP A 302 -0.47 -23.47 2.44
CA TRP A 302 -1.69 -23.46 1.64
C TRP A 302 -1.67 -22.45 0.49
N THR A 303 -1.01 -21.30 0.66
CA THR A 303 -0.84 -20.31 -0.42
C THR A 303 0.19 -20.74 -1.48
N LYS A 304 0.81 -21.93 -1.34
CA LYS A 304 1.82 -22.50 -2.27
C LYS A 304 2.96 -21.54 -2.60
N TRP A 305 3.44 -20.83 -1.58
CA TRP A 305 4.53 -19.86 -1.67
C TRP A 305 5.82 -20.33 -2.39
N HIS A 306 6.11 -21.64 -2.38
CA HIS A 306 7.28 -22.22 -3.05
C HIS A 306 7.10 -22.44 -4.56
N ALA A 307 5.87 -22.37 -5.07
CA ALA A 307 5.62 -22.40 -6.50
C ALA A 307 5.62 -20.95 -6.97
N ASP A 308 6.73 -20.49 -7.56
CA ASP A 308 6.69 -19.26 -8.37
C ASP A 308 5.59 -19.47 -9.42
N ARG A 309 4.49 -18.71 -9.31
CA ARG A 309 3.32 -18.83 -10.19
C ARG A 309 3.64 -18.45 -11.64
N ASP A 310 4.75 -17.72 -11.82
CA ASP A 310 5.36 -17.40 -13.10
C ASP A 310 6.04 -18.63 -13.75
N TYR A 311 6.13 -19.79 -13.08
CA TYR A 311 6.60 -21.04 -13.67
C TYR A 311 5.43 -21.98 -13.99
N PRO A 312 5.23 -22.36 -15.26
CA PRO A 312 4.34 -23.47 -15.57
C PRO A 312 4.90 -24.75 -14.94
N SER A 313 3.99 -25.55 -14.35
CA SER A 313 4.25 -26.81 -13.65
C SER A 313 5.04 -27.86 -14.46
N ALA A 314 5.19 -27.68 -15.77
CA ALA A 314 6.02 -28.51 -16.64
C ALA A 314 7.54 -28.35 -16.37
N GLY A 315 7.98 -27.26 -15.75
CA GLY A 315 9.40 -27.06 -15.35
C GLY A 315 9.72 -27.52 -13.93
N ALA A 316 8.72 -27.83 -13.11
CA ALA A 316 8.90 -28.19 -11.71
C ALA A 316 9.47 -29.61 -11.52
N GLU A 317 9.23 -30.53 -12.45
CA GLU A 317 9.90 -31.84 -12.48
C GLU A 317 11.39 -31.68 -12.73
N ASN A 318 11.78 -30.83 -13.70
CA ASN A 318 13.19 -30.57 -13.99
C ASN A 318 13.89 -29.75 -12.88
N HIS A 319 13.15 -28.96 -12.10
CA HIS A 319 13.72 -28.23 -10.95
C HIS A 319 14.02 -29.15 -9.77
N LYS A 320 13.27 -30.24 -9.58
CA LYS A 320 13.60 -31.28 -8.59
C LYS A 320 14.83 -32.09 -9.01
N VAL A 321 15.00 -32.36 -10.30
CA VAL A 321 16.18 -33.06 -10.85
C VAL A 321 17.43 -32.18 -10.76
N ALA A 322 17.33 -30.89 -11.12
CA ALA A 322 18.46 -29.97 -11.02
C ALA A 322 18.95 -29.74 -9.56
N LEU A 323 18.07 -29.86 -8.57
CA LEU A 323 18.44 -29.75 -7.15
C LEU A 323 18.95 -31.09 -6.56
N SER A 324 18.65 -32.24 -7.18
CA SER A 324 19.30 -33.50 -6.83
C SER A 324 20.72 -33.60 -7.41
N ASP A 325 20.95 -33.01 -8.59
CA ASP A 325 22.25 -33.09 -9.27
C ASP A 325 23.30 -32.11 -8.70
N VAL A 326 22.87 -31.01 -8.06
CA VAL A 326 23.78 -30.08 -7.35
C VAL A 326 24.24 -30.63 -5.98
N LYS A 327 23.74 -31.80 -5.57
CA LYS A 327 24.12 -32.45 -4.31
C LYS A 327 25.11 -33.60 -4.46
N ILE A 328 25.69 -33.79 -5.63
CA ILE A 328 26.78 -34.74 -5.88
C ILE A 328 27.85 -33.98 -6.66
N ASP A 329 28.69 -33.25 -5.94
CA ASP A 329 30.12 -33.17 -6.17
C ASP A 329 30.71 -32.36 -5.00
N GLU A 330 31.75 -32.95 -4.40
CA GLU A 330 32.43 -32.61 -3.14
C GLU A 330 32.93 -31.17 -3.01
#